data_AF-A0A3N7FXQ0-F1
#
_entry.id   AF-A0A3N7FXQ0-F1
#
_cell.length_a   1.000
_cell.length_b   1.000
_cell.length_c   1.000
_cell.angle_alpha   90.00
_cell.angle_beta   90.00
_cell.angle_gamma   90.00
#
_symmetry.space_group_name_H-M   'P 1'
#
loop_
_entity.id
_entity.type
_entity.pdbx_description
1 polymer ?
#
loop_
_entity_poly.entity_id
_entity_poly.type
_entity_poly.pdbx_seq_one_letter_code
_entity_poly.pdbx_strand_id
1 'polypeptide(L)'
;MIWFNKFLESQGCKGAVSSRHECKAVRDDALIWVGEIGVNDYAYILDLPCQVTQLGSLQSIICITGFLQTLLKKGVKNIVVQGLPPTGCLPLAMALAPVDDRDDLGRVKTLNNQS
;
A
#
# COMPACT_ATOMS: atom_id res chain seq x y z
N MET A 1 -7.50 9.06 2.37
CA MET A 1 -8.88 8.70 2.78
C MET A 1 -9.95 9.66 2.27
N ILE A 2 -9.76 10.98 2.42
CA ILE A 2 -10.64 12.02 1.85
C ILE A 2 -10.89 11.81 0.35
N TRP A 3 -9.85 11.47 -0.42
CA TRP A 3 -9.98 11.17 -1.86
C TRP A 3 -10.97 10.03 -2.14
N PHE A 4 -10.88 8.92 -1.41
CA PHE A 4 -11.75 7.76 -1.63
C PHE A 4 -13.21 8.10 -1.30
N ASN A 5 -13.44 8.88 -0.24
CA ASN A 5 -14.78 9.39 0.07
C ASN A 5 -15.31 10.27 -1.05
N LYS A 6 -14.49 11.21 -1.57
CA LYS A 6 -14.88 12.06 -2.71
C LYS A 6 -15.16 11.26 -3.98
N PHE A 7 -14.39 10.21 -4.24
CA PHE A 7 -14.63 9.29 -5.35
C PHE A 7 -15.99 8.59 -5.18
N LEU A 8 -16.28 8.04 -4.00
CA LEU A 8 -17.58 7.43 -3.75
C LEU A 8 -18.72 8.44 -3.92
N GLU A 9 -18.57 9.65 -3.37
CA GLU A 9 -19.55 10.72 -3.55
C GLU A 9 -19.79 11.07 -5.04
N SER A 10 -18.74 11.05 -5.87
CA SER A 10 -18.87 11.28 -7.32
C SER A 10 -19.58 10.12 -8.03
N GLN A 11 -19.53 8.91 -7.48
CA GLN A 11 -20.33 7.75 -7.93
C GLN A 11 -21.76 7.76 -7.38
N GLY A 12 -22.21 8.84 -6.73
CA GLY A 12 -23.55 8.94 -6.13
C GLY A 12 -23.63 8.41 -4.69
N CYS A 13 -22.54 7.84 -4.17
CA CYS A 13 -22.45 7.33 -2.81
C CYS A 13 -22.22 8.44 -1.78
N LYS A 14 -23.28 9.22 -1.52
CA LYS A 14 -23.26 10.28 -0.51
C LYS A 14 -23.46 9.69 0.90
N GLY A 15 -22.48 9.87 1.78
CA GLY A 15 -22.53 9.43 3.18
C GLY A 15 -21.91 8.05 3.44
N ALA A 16 -22.38 7.36 4.48
CA ALA A 16 -21.95 6.00 4.75
C ALA A 16 -22.50 5.05 3.68
N VAL A 17 -21.61 4.31 3.03
CA VAL A 17 -21.89 3.32 1.96
C VAL A 17 -22.89 2.24 2.40
N SER A 18 -23.16 2.12 3.70
CA SER A 18 -24.02 1.10 4.28
C SER A 18 -25.53 1.23 3.98
N SER A 19 -26.06 2.39 3.61
CA SER A 19 -27.53 2.59 3.56
C SER A 19 -28.16 2.88 2.20
N ARG A 20 -27.40 3.23 1.15
CA ARG A 20 -27.98 3.53 -0.17
C ARG A 20 -27.83 2.39 -1.17
N HIS A 21 -28.93 2.07 -1.87
CA HIS A 21 -28.95 1.10 -2.97
C HIS A 21 -27.92 1.42 -4.06
N GLU A 22 -27.66 2.71 -4.28
CA GLU A 22 -26.67 3.24 -5.24
C GLU A 22 -25.25 2.70 -4.98
N CYS A 23 -24.94 2.29 -3.75
CA CYS A 23 -23.61 1.82 -3.34
C CYS A 23 -23.51 0.32 -3.14
N LYS A 24 -24.60 -0.41 -3.38
CA LYS A 24 -24.66 -1.85 -3.15
C LYS A 24 -23.59 -2.59 -3.96
N ALA A 25 -23.40 -2.21 -5.22
CA ALA A 25 -22.41 -2.83 -6.10
C ALA A 25 -20.97 -2.68 -5.54
N VAL A 26 -20.60 -1.51 -5.04
CA VAL A 26 -19.26 -1.28 -4.45
C VAL A 26 -19.08 -2.05 -3.14
N ARG A 27 -20.16 -2.23 -2.38
CA ARG A 27 -20.13 -2.88 -1.07
C ARG A 27 -20.10 -4.41 -1.17
N ASP A 28 -20.99 -4.95 -2.01
CA ASP A 28 -21.35 -6.36 -2.01
C ASP A 28 -20.73 -7.11 -3.21
N ASP A 29 -20.60 -6.47 -4.37
CA ASP A 29 -20.26 -7.15 -5.63
C ASP A 29 -18.84 -6.82 -6.13
N ALA A 30 -18.30 -5.65 -5.79
CA ALA A 30 -16.99 -5.21 -6.24
C ALA A 30 -15.85 -5.88 -5.46
N LEU A 31 -14.77 -6.19 -6.18
CA LEU A 31 -13.47 -6.51 -5.61
C LEU A 31 -12.64 -5.22 -5.52
N ILE A 32 -12.30 -4.80 -4.31
CA ILE A 32 -11.37 -3.68 -4.13
C ILE A 32 -9.95 -4.25 -4.01
N TRP A 33 -9.14 -4.02 -5.03
CA TRP A 33 -7.71 -4.29 -4.99
C TRP A 33 -6.99 -3.06 -4.43
N VAL A 34 -6.37 -3.23 -3.27
CA VAL A 34 -5.46 -2.26 -2.66
C VAL A 34 -4.05 -2.60 -3.11
N GLY A 35 -3.51 -1.81 -4.04
CA GLY A 35 -2.19 -2.04 -4.63
C GLY A 35 -1.05 -1.85 -3.62
N GLU A 36 0.19 -1.88 -4.10
CA GLU A 36 1.42 -1.82 -3.28
C GLU A 36 1.62 -0.44 -2.63
N ILE A 37 0.77 -0.11 -1.65
CA ILE A 37 0.88 1.11 -0.85
C ILE A 37 2.15 1.00 0.00
N GLY A 38 3.01 2.02 -0.10
CA GLY A 38 4.27 2.08 0.63
C GLY A 38 5.50 1.91 -0.27
N VAL A 39 5.41 1.33 -1.47
CA VAL A 39 6.60 1.10 -2.32
C VAL A 39 7.36 2.38 -2.61
N ASN A 40 6.64 3.47 -2.86
CA ASN A 40 7.26 4.77 -3.06
C ASN A 40 7.91 5.29 -1.78
N ASP A 41 7.27 5.13 -0.62
CA ASP A 41 7.81 5.50 0.69
C ASP A 41 9.13 4.74 0.96
N TYR A 42 9.20 3.44 0.64
CA TYR A 42 10.43 2.64 0.72
C TYR A 42 11.47 3.04 -0.33
N ALA A 43 11.05 3.45 -1.54
CA ALA A 43 11.95 3.93 -2.57
C ALA A 43 12.57 5.31 -2.22
N TYR A 44 11.82 6.20 -1.57
CA TYR A 44 12.31 7.53 -1.21
C TYR A 44 13.18 7.56 0.06
N ILE A 45 13.11 6.52 0.88
CA ILE A 45 14.02 6.32 2.02
C ILE A 45 15.26 5.49 1.67
N LEU A 46 15.43 5.12 0.39
CA LEU A 46 16.68 4.52 -0.09
C LEU A 46 17.85 5.47 0.24
N ASP A 47 18.87 4.92 0.88
CA ASP A 47 20.08 5.64 1.32
C ASP A 47 19.89 6.61 2.51
N LEU A 48 18.77 6.52 3.24
CA LEU A 48 18.57 7.26 4.49
C LEU A 48 19.01 6.46 5.73
N PRO A 49 19.36 7.13 6.84
CA PRO A 49 19.68 6.46 8.10
C PRO A 49 18.53 5.57 8.61
N CYS A 50 18.85 4.43 9.23
CA CYS A 50 17.87 3.43 9.67
C CYS A 50 16.68 3.97 10.48
N GLN A 51 16.87 5.01 11.31
CA GLN A 51 15.78 5.61 12.08
C GLN A 51 14.72 6.27 11.19
N VAL A 52 15.13 6.89 10.10
CA VAL A 52 14.24 7.50 9.10
C VAL A 52 13.51 6.41 8.32
N THR A 53 14.22 5.32 8.00
CA THR A 53 13.66 4.16 7.31
C THR A 53 12.59 3.44 8.15
N GLN A 54 12.82 3.30 9.45
CA GLN A 54 11.84 2.74 10.39
C GLN A 54 10.58 3.61 10.53
N LEU A 55 10.73 4.94 10.49
CA LEU A 55 9.58 5.85 10.52
C LEU A 55 8.77 5.78 9.22
N GLY A 56 9.42 5.69 8.05
CA GLY A 56 8.75 5.56 6.75
C GLY A 56 7.99 4.23 6.60
N SER A 57 8.60 3.13 7.04
CA SER A 57 7.94 1.80 7.06
C SER A 57 6.74 1.77 8.00
N LEU A 58 6.87 2.31 9.21
CA LEU A 58 5.75 2.42 10.16
C LEU A 58 4.62 3.29 9.59
N GLN A 59 4.96 4.41 8.94
CA GLN A 59 3.97 5.29 8.32
C GLN A 59 3.22 4.59 7.18
N SER A 60 3.90 3.76 6.38
CA SER A 60 3.29 2.95 5.32
C SER A 60 2.25 1.97 5.89
N ILE A 61 2.59 1.30 7.01
CA ILE A 61 1.68 0.39 7.71
C ILE A 61 0.47 1.15 8.27
N ILE A 62 0.68 2.33 8.87
CA ILE A 62 -0.42 3.17 9.39
C ILE A 62 -1.36 3.61 8.26
N CYS A 63 -0.80 4.00 7.11
CA CYS A 63 -1.59 4.42 5.95
C CYS A 63 -2.45 3.28 5.40
N ILE A 64 -1.88 2.10 5.17
CA ILE A 64 -2.63 0.96 4.61
C ILE A 64 -3.66 0.45 5.61
N THR A 65 -3.33 0.32 6.89
CA THR A 65 -4.29 -0.13 7.92
C THR A 65 -5.43 0.88 8.09
N GLY A 66 -5.16 2.19 8.10
CA GLY A 66 -6.18 3.23 8.15
C GLY A 66 -7.10 3.22 6.92
N PHE A 67 -6.55 2.93 5.74
CA PHE A 67 -7.36 2.77 4.53
C PHE A 67 -8.27 1.54 4.62
N LEU A 68 -7.73 0.39 5.01
CA LEU A 68 -8.49 -0.85 5.19
C LEU A 68 -9.61 -0.70 6.23
N GLN A 69 -9.31 -0.07 7.37
CA GLN A 69 -10.32 0.23 8.39
C GLN A 69 -11.47 1.05 7.83
N THR A 70 -11.21 1.95 6.87
CA THR A 70 -12.29 2.68 6.22
C THR A 70 -13.12 1.78 5.32
N LEU A 71 -12.49 1.00 4.44
CA LEU A 71 -13.21 0.10 3.54
C LEU A 71 -14.14 -0.82 4.34
N LEU A 72 -13.63 -1.37 5.44
CA LEU A 72 -14.39 -2.20 6.38
C LEU A 72 -15.54 -1.43 7.05
N LYS A 73 -15.31 -0.22 7.57
CA LYS A 73 -16.37 0.64 8.15
C LYS A 73 -17.45 1.02 7.14
N LYS A 74 -17.13 1.01 5.84
CA LYS A 74 -18.08 1.25 4.74
C LYS A 74 -18.81 -0.03 4.29
N GLY A 75 -18.47 -1.18 4.87
CA GLY A 75 -19.12 -2.46 4.61
C GLY A 75 -18.61 -3.18 3.37
N VAL A 76 -17.48 -2.76 2.79
CA VAL A 76 -16.85 -3.47 1.68
C VAL A 76 -16.45 -4.87 2.13
N LYS A 77 -16.83 -5.89 1.37
CA LYS A 77 -16.62 -7.31 1.74
C LYS A 77 -15.44 -7.95 1.03
N ASN A 78 -15.23 -7.64 -0.25
CA ASN A 78 -14.20 -8.29 -1.06
C ASN A 78 -13.01 -7.35 -1.21
N ILE A 79 -11.96 -7.60 -0.44
CA ILE A 79 -10.75 -6.78 -0.42
C ILE A 79 -9.55 -7.69 -0.67
N VAL A 80 -8.73 -7.33 -1.66
CA VAL A 80 -7.38 -7.89 -1.84
C VAL A 80 -6.39 -6.82 -1.44
N VAL A 81 -5.46 -7.19 -0.56
CA VAL A 81 -4.37 -6.31 -0.13
C VAL A 81 -3.09 -6.87 -0.71
N GLN A 82 -2.49 -6.12 -1.63
CA GLN A 82 -1.19 -6.47 -2.17
C GLN A 82 -0.11 -6.11 -1.14
N GLY A 83 0.74 -7.08 -0.82
CA GLY A 83 1.89 -6.86 0.05
C GLY A 83 2.93 -5.96 -0.60
N LEU A 84 3.91 -5.53 0.21
CA LEU A 84 5.08 -4.86 -0.32
C LEU A 84 5.91 -5.88 -1.13
N PRO A 85 6.27 -5.59 -2.39
CA PRO A 85 7.18 -6.43 -3.14
C PRO A 85 8.58 -6.36 -2.50
N PRO A 86 9.42 -7.37 -2.71
CA PRO A 86 10.82 -7.32 -2.31
C PRO A 86 11.49 -6.08 -2.95
N THR A 87 11.82 -5.09 -2.12
CA THR A 87 12.30 -3.78 -2.60
C THR A 87 13.68 -3.89 -3.26
N GLY A 88 14.46 -4.91 -2.92
CA GLY A 88 15.72 -5.25 -3.59
C GLY A 88 15.55 -5.76 -5.02
N CYS A 89 14.33 -6.03 -5.48
CA CYS A 89 14.04 -6.31 -6.90
C CYS A 89 13.91 -5.06 -7.77
N LEU A 90 13.83 -3.86 -7.17
CA LEU A 90 13.64 -2.63 -7.93
C LEU A 90 14.89 -2.31 -8.76
N PRO A 91 14.74 -1.88 -10.02
CA PRO A 91 15.90 -1.47 -10.84
C PRO A 91 16.76 -0.39 -10.18
N LEU A 92 16.12 0.55 -9.47
CA LEU A 92 16.81 1.60 -8.72
C LEU A 92 17.67 1.02 -7.59
N ALA A 93 17.14 0.07 -6.82
CA ALA A 93 17.89 -0.64 -5.79
C ALA A 93 19.13 -1.32 -6.39
N MET A 94 18.94 -2.06 -7.48
CA MET A 94 20.03 -2.78 -8.17
C MET A 94 21.11 -1.86 -8.73
N ALA A 95 20.73 -0.68 -9.22
CA ALA A 95 21.66 0.31 -9.80
C ALA A 95 22.51 1.03 -8.74
N LEU A 96 21.97 1.20 -7.52
CA LEU A 96 22.65 1.91 -6.44
C LEU A 96 23.44 0.98 -5.50
N ALA A 97 23.06 -0.29 -5.40
CA ALA A 97 23.68 -1.23 -4.48
C ALA A 97 24.98 -1.85 -5.04
N PRO A 98 25.97 -2.15 -4.18
CA PRO A 98 27.16 -2.92 -4.55
C PRO A 98 26.82 -4.25 -5.23
N VAL A 99 27.71 -4.71 -6.12
CA VAL A 99 27.50 -5.96 -6.90
C VAL A 99 27.52 -7.20 -6.02
N ASP A 100 28.22 -7.15 -4.90
CA ASP A 100 28.30 -8.21 -3.89
C ASP A 100 27.13 -8.20 -2.89
N ASP A 101 26.33 -7.14 -2.87
CA ASP A 101 25.09 -7.07 -2.07
C ASP A 101 23.94 -7.76 -2.81
N ARG A 102 24.01 -9.10 -2.90
CA ARG A 102 23.02 -9.93 -3.59
C ARG A 102 22.56 -11.09 -2.71
N ASP A 103 21.26 -11.37 -2.72
CA ASP A 103 20.68 -12.57 -2.13
C ASP A 103 20.74 -13.77 -3.10
N ASP A 104 20.24 -14.93 -2.67
CA ASP A 104 20.26 -16.17 -3.46
C ASP A 104 19.47 -16.07 -4.78
N LEU A 105 18.63 -15.05 -4.92
CA LEU A 105 17.84 -14.76 -6.13
C LEU A 105 18.45 -13.62 -6.97
N GLY A 106 19.63 -13.13 -6.60
CA GLY A 106 20.34 -12.05 -7.29
C GLY A 106 19.72 -10.67 -7.07
N ARG A 107 18.98 -10.46 -5.98
CA ARG A 107 18.34 -9.19 -5.60
C ARG A 107 19.13 -8.49 -4.51
N VAL A 108 18.93 -7.19 -4.30
CA VAL A 108 19.66 -6.46 -3.25
C VAL A 108 19.29 -7.00 -1.86
N LYS A 109 20.24 -7.69 -1.21
CA LYS A 109 20.00 -8.42 0.04
C LYS A 109 19.71 -7.48 1.19
N THR A 110 20.51 -6.41 1.34
CA THR A 110 20.34 -5.45 2.44
C THR A 110 18.98 -4.76 2.42
N LEU A 111 18.45 -4.44 1.24
CA LEU A 111 17.15 -3.79 1.08
C LEU A 111 15.99 -4.77 1.30
N ASN A 112 16.11 -6.02 0.82
CA ASN A 112 15.11 -7.05 1.09
C ASN A 112 14.95 -7.34 2.60
N ASN A 113 16.01 -7.21 3.40
CA ASN A 113 15.95 -7.37 4.85
C ASN A 113 15.26 -6.22 5.60
N GLN A 114 14.96 -5.11 4.92
CA GLN A 114 14.30 -3.94 5.50
C GLN A 114 12.80 -3.89 5.19
N SER A 115 12.33 -4.75 4.27
CA SER A 115 10.95 -4.85 3.80
C SER A 115 10.21 -6.05 4.37
#